data_AF-A0A3D5ZRT4-F1
#
_entry.id   AF-A0A3D5ZRT4-F1
#
_cell.length_a   1.000
_cell.length_b   1.000
_cell.length_c   1.000
_cell.angle_alpha   90.00
_cell.angle_beta   90.00
_cell.angle_gamma   90.00
#
_symmetry.space_group_name_H-M   'P 1'
#
loop_
_entity.id
_entity.type
_entity.pdbx_description
1 polymer ?
#
loop_
_entity_poly.entity_id
_entity_poly.type
_entity_poly.pdbx_seq_one_letter_code
_entity_poly.pdbx_strand_id
1 'polypeptide(L)'
;MIFNKKYRSYLPNIGHKGEIMGFYIAIFRSRNDAVILSDELKKRGVNAKIIPTPERAAVGCGLSVKFYGDEYAVIALARRLRLSGFAGIIRA
;
A
#
# COMPACT_ATOMS: atom_id res chain seq x y z
N MET A 1 28.65 -2.40 9.71
CA MET A 1 27.68 -3.50 9.55
C MET A 1 27.36 -3.64 8.06
N ILE A 2 27.86 -4.69 7.42
CA ILE A 2 27.82 -4.84 5.95
C ILE A 2 26.47 -5.49 5.58
N PHE A 3 25.45 -4.69 5.27
CA PHE A 3 24.18 -5.23 4.77
C PHE A 3 24.29 -5.54 3.27
N ASN A 4 24.13 -6.82 2.94
CA ASN A 4 24.19 -7.36 1.59
C ASN A 4 23.05 -6.81 0.71
N LYS A 5 23.39 -6.32 -0.50
CA LYS A 5 22.46 -5.67 -1.47
C LYS A 5 21.21 -6.49 -1.77
N LYS A 6 21.27 -7.82 -1.67
CA LYS A 6 20.14 -8.75 -1.93
C LYS A 6 19.01 -8.59 -0.92
N TYR A 7 19.30 -8.11 0.30
CA TYR A 7 18.32 -7.96 1.37
C TYR A 7 17.81 -6.52 1.54
N ARG A 8 18.25 -5.59 0.68
CA ARG A 8 17.84 -4.18 0.71
C ARG A 8 16.36 -3.96 0.43
N SER A 9 15.72 -4.88 -0.31
CA SER A 9 14.28 -4.95 -0.54
C SER A 9 13.48 -5.55 0.63
N TYR A 10 14.17 -6.18 1.59
CA TYR A 10 13.59 -6.69 2.84
C TYR A 10 13.89 -5.79 4.04
N LEU A 11 14.66 -4.71 3.86
CA LEU A 11 14.78 -3.69 4.88
C LEU A 11 13.42 -3.00 5.00
N PRO A 12 12.82 -2.94 6.20
CA PRO A 12 11.64 -2.10 6.40
C PRO A 12 12.04 -0.70 5.96
N ASN A 13 11.30 -0.14 5.01
CA ASN A 13 11.50 1.24 4.60
C ASN A 13 11.43 2.08 5.88
N ILE A 14 12.53 2.70 6.30
CA ILE A 14 12.53 3.48 7.54
C ILE A 14 11.84 4.80 7.18
N GLY A 15 10.61 4.97 7.66
CA GLY A 15 9.87 6.22 7.49
C GLY A 15 10.56 7.38 8.19
N HIS A 16 10.12 8.60 7.91
CA HIS A 16 10.64 9.88 8.42
C HIS A 16 10.70 10.02 9.97
N LYS A 17 10.40 8.95 10.74
CA LYS A 17 10.33 8.93 12.20
C LYS A 17 10.86 7.66 12.89
N GLY A 18 11.61 6.80 12.20
CA GLY A 18 12.26 5.64 12.86
C GLY A 18 11.30 4.53 13.34
N GLU A 19 10.02 4.60 12.96
CA GLU A 19 9.06 3.55 13.27
C GLU A 19 9.20 2.39 12.27
N ILE A 20 9.14 1.16 12.79
CA ILE A 20 9.09 -0.07 11.98
C ILE A 20 7.87 0.06 11.05
N MET A 21 8.10 0.21 9.74
CA MET A 21 7.00 0.31 8.78
C MET A 21 6.19 -0.99 8.78
N GLY A 22 5.07 -0.97 9.50
CA GLY A 22 4.00 -1.94 9.31
C GLY A 22 3.56 -1.93 7.84
N PHE A 23 3.05 -3.06 7.37
CA PHE A 23 2.42 -3.06 6.05
C PHE A 23 0.97 -2.66 6.19
N TYR A 24 0.50 -1.93 5.20
CA TYR A 24 -0.86 -1.45 5.12
C TYR A 24 -1.55 -2.11 3.95
N ILE A 25 -2.87 -2.25 4.05
CA ILE A 25 -3.72 -2.78 2.99
C ILE A 25 -4.76 -1.70 2.68
N ALA A 26 -4.65 -1.12 1.48
CA ALA A 26 -5.68 -0.24 0.93
C ALA A 26 -6.79 -1.09 0.30
N ILE A 27 -8.02 -0.87 0.73
CA ILE A 27 -9.19 -1.65 0.34
C ILE A 27 -9.92 -0.92 -0.79
N PHE A 28 -10.29 -1.67 -1.84
CA PHE A 28 -10.99 -1.13 -2.99
C PHE A 28 -12.28 -1.88 -3.31
N ARG A 29 -13.26 -1.15 -3.83
CA ARG A 29 -14.49 -1.66 -4.47
C ARG A 29 -14.37 -1.75 -5.99
N SER A 30 -13.30 -1.21 -6.57
CA SER A 30 -13.01 -1.21 -8.01
C SER A 30 -11.64 -1.82 -8.26
N ARG A 31 -11.57 -2.81 -9.16
CA ARG A 31 -10.27 -3.41 -9.56
C ARG A 31 -9.37 -2.40 -10.26
N ASN A 32 -9.96 -1.54 -11.08
CA ASN A 32 -9.23 -0.54 -11.85
C ASN A 32 -8.52 0.46 -10.92
N ASP A 33 -9.20 0.88 -9.85
CA ASP A 33 -8.65 1.83 -8.87
C ASP A 33 -7.48 1.22 -8.09
N ALA A 34 -7.57 -0.07 -7.74
CA ALA A 34 -6.47 -0.80 -7.10
C ALA A 34 -5.24 -0.87 -8.01
N VAL A 35 -5.45 -1.10 -9.32
CA VAL A 35 -4.37 -1.10 -10.31
C VAL A 35 -3.73 0.28 -10.44
N ILE A 36 -4.54 1.34 -10.58
CA ILE A 36 -4.05 2.72 -10.68
C ILE A 36 -3.22 3.09 -9.44
N LEU A 37 -3.73 2.83 -8.23
CA LEU A 37 -2.96 3.13 -7.01
C LEU A 37 -1.66 2.33 -6.97
N SER A 38 -1.70 1.02 -7.26
CA SER A 38 -0.50 0.19 -7.23
C SER A 38 0.57 0.67 -8.21
N ASP A 39 0.18 1.12 -9.41
CA ASP A 39 1.09 1.65 -10.41
C ASP A 39 1.71 2.98 -9.97
N GLU A 40 0.89 3.90 -9.46
CA GLU A 40 1.35 5.20 -8.96
C GLU A 40 2.27 5.08 -7.73
N LEU A 41 2.01 4.11 -6.84
CA LEU A 41 2.89 3.81 -5.72
C LEU A 41 4.25 3.28 -6.22
N LYS A 42 4.25 2.37 -7.20
CA LYS A 42 5.49 1.83 -7.78
C LYS A 42 6.32 2.91 -8.49
N LYS A 43 5.68 3.81 -9.24
CA LYS A 43 6.36 4.97 -9.87
C LYS A 43 7.06 5.87 -8.85
N ARG A 44 6.53 5.93 -7.63
CA ARG A 44 7.09 6.70 -6.50
C ARG A 44 8.09 5.92 -5.66
N GLY A 45 8.46 4.70 -6.08
CA GLY A 45 9.39 3.83 -5.36
C GLY A 45 8.78 3.14 -4.14
N VAL A 46 7.47 3.22 -3.93
CA VAL A 46 6.77 2.54 -2.84
C VAL A 46 6.54 1.08 -3.23
N ASN A 47 6.95 0.15 -2.37
CA ASN A 47 6.70 -1.27 -2.57
C ASN A 47 5.20 -1.55 -2.40
N ALA A 48 4.50 -1.78 -3.50
CA ALA A 48 3.07 -2.04 -3.53
C ALA A 48 2.75 -3.30 -4.36
N LYS A 49 1.83 -4.13 -3.84
CA LYS A 49 1.36 -5.35 -4.48
C LYS A 49 -0.16 -5.44 -4.39
N ILE A 50 -0.81 -5.72 -5.52
CA ILE A 50 -2.24 -6.05 -5.55
C ILE A 50 -2.43 -7.44 -4.93
N ILE A 51 -3.34 -7.52 -3.97
CA ILE A 51 -3.72 -8.76 -3.28
C ILE A 51 -5.24 -8.93 -3.31
N PRO A 52 -5.76 -10.16 -3.21
CA PRO A 52 -7.18 -10.33 -2.89
C PRO A 52 -7.50 -9.69 -1.54
N THR A 53 -8.71 -9.14 -1.40
CA THR A 53 -9.16 -8.58 -0.12
C THR A 53 -9.15 -9.69 0.95
N PRO A 54 -8.41 -9.54 2.05
CA PRO A 54 -8.39 -10.56 3.10
C PRO A 54 -9.77 -10.66 3.76
N GLU A 55 -10.18 -11.88 4.10
CA GLU A 55 -11.51 -12.19 4.68
C GLU A 55 -11.82 -11.36 5.93
N ARG A 56 -10.80 -11.11 6.76
CA ARG A 56 -10.90 -10.26 7.97
C ARG A 56 -11.22 -8.78 7.69
N ALA A 57 -11.01 -8.30 6.46
CA ALA A 57 -11.33 -6.92 6.10
C ALA A 57 -12.81 -6.72 5.77
N ALA A 58 -13.59 -7.81 5.58
CA ALA A 58 -15.06 -7.91 5.44
C ALA A 58 -15.79 -6.90 4.51
N VAL A 59 -15.07 -5.99 3.86
CA VAL A 59 -15.58 -4.84 3.14
C VAL A 59 -14.82 -4.76 1.82
N GLY A 60 -15.42 -5.13 0.69
CA GLY A 60 -14.88 -4.82 -0.63
C GLY A 60 -15.02 -5.91 -1.70
N CYS A 61 -15.30 -5.49 -2.93
CA CYS A 61 -15.53 -6.27 -4.14
C CYS A 61 -14.31 -7.06 -4.69
N GLY A 62 -13.38 -7.48 -3.82
CA GLY A 62 -12.40 -8.52 -4.14
C GLY A 62 -10.95 -8.11 -4.44
N LEU A 63 -10.57 -6.83 -4.44
CA LEU A 63 -9.15 -6.42 -4.56
C LEU A 63 -8.71 -5.36 -3.56
N SER A 64 -7.45 -5.47 -3.15
CA SER A 64 -6.77 -4.57 -2.23
C SER A 64 -5.32 -4.34 -2.67
N VAL A 65 -4.67 -3.29 -2.18
CA VAL A 65 -3.26 -2.99 -2.43
C VAL A 65 -2.50 -3.06 -1.11
N LYS A 66 -1.61 -4.05 -0.97
CA LYS A 66 -0.65 -4.13 0.12
C LYS A 66 0.53 -3.21 -0.18
N PHE A 67 0.91 -2.34 0.76
CA PHE A 67 2.07 -1.47 0.60
C PHE A 67 2.83 -1.26 1.92
N TYR A 68 4.10 -0.90 1.80
CA TYR A 68 4.94 -0.47 2.93
C TYR A 68 5.21 1.02 2.78
N GLY A 69 4.71 1.83 3.69
CA GLY A 69 4.80 3.28 3.55
C GLY A 69 3.98 4.03 4.60
N ASP A 70 3.80 5.31 4.35
CA ASP A 70 2.96 6.19 5.16
C ASP A 70 1.50 6.12 4.68
N GLU A 71 0.58 5.74 5.56
CA GLU A 71 -0.85 5.59 5.22
C GLU A 71 -1.49 6.91 4.80
N TYR A 72 -1.13 8.03 5.45
CA TYR A 72 -1.69 9.35 5.15
C TYR A 72 -1.28 9.83 3.77
N ALA A 73 -0.04 9.60 3.36
CA ALA A 73 0.45 9.88 2.01
C ALA A 73 -0.33 9.07 0.96
N VAL A 74 -0.65 7.81 1.25
CA VAL A 74 -1.45 6.97 0.34
C VAL A 74 -2.92 7.42 0.28
N ILE A 75 -3.52 7.82 1.40
CA ILE A 75 -4.87 8.41 1.43
C ILE A 75 -4.92 9.69 0.60
N ALA A 76 -3.94 10.59 0.80
CA ALA A 76 -3.84 11.84 0.05
C ALA A 76 -3.67 11.58 -1.46
N LEU A 77 -2.85 10.60 -1.82
CA LEU A 77 -2.67 10.17 -3.21
C LEU A 77 -3.97 9.62 -3.81
N ALA A 78 -4.67 8.73 -3.12
CA ALA A 78 -5.93 8.15 -3.58
C ALA A 78 -7.00 9.24 -3.82
N ARG A 79 -7.08 10.23 -2.94
CA ARG A 79 -7.96 11.40 -3.12
C ARG A 79 -7.57 12.25 -4.32
N ARG A 80 -6.26 12.50 -4.51
CA ARG A 80 -5.74 13.27 -5.66
C ARG A 80 -6.04 12.58 -6.99
N LEU A 81 -5.94 11.25 -7.02
CA LEU A 81 -6.24 10.42 -8.18
C LEU A 81 -7.75 10.20 -8.39
N ARG A 82 -8.61 10.72 -7.50
CA ARG A 82 -10.08 10.57 -7.53
C ARG A 82 -10.51 9.10 -7.62
N LEU A 83 -9.86 8.23 -6.84
CA LEU A 83 -10.19 6.80 -6.79
C LEU A 83 -11.49 6.57 -6.00
N SER A 84 -12.63 6.71 -6.65
CA SER A 84 -13.98 6.58 -6.04
C SER A 84 -14.25 5.22 -5.40
N GLY A 85 -13.54 4.18 -5.85
CA GLY A 85 -13.59 2.83 -5.30
C GLY A 85 -12.76 2.65 -4.04
N PHE A 86 -11.98 3.63 -3.60
CA PHE A 86 -11.20 3.56 -2.36
C PHE A 86 -12.13 3.52 -1.14
N ALA A 87 -12.00 2.48 -0.32
CA ALA A 87 -12.84 2.26 0.85
C ALA A 87 -12.13 2.58 2.19
N GLY A 88 -10.81 2.46 2.23
CA GLY A 88 -10.02 2.74 3.44
C GLY A 88 -8.68 2.00 3.45
N ILE A 89 -7.96 2.12 4.57
CA ILE A 89 -6.68 1.45 4.82
C ILE A 89 -6.75 0.74 6.16
N ILE A 90 -6.21 -0.47 6.21
CA ILE A 90 -5.99 -1.19 7.47
C ILE A 90 -4.49 -1.47 7.64
N ARG A 91 -4.03 -1.41 8.89
CA ARG A 91 -2.71 -1.91 9.28
C ARG A 91 -2.78 -3.43 9.45
N ALA A 92 -1.79 -4.14 8.93
CA ALA A 92 -1.73 -5.59 8.98
C ALA A 92 -0.36 -6.10 9.47
#